data_AF-A0A6N2VDF2-F1
#
_entry.id   AF-A0A6N2VDF2-F1
#
_cell.length_a   1.000
_cell.length_b   1.000
_cell.length_c   1.000
_cell.angle_alpha   90.00
_cell.angle_beta   90.00
_cell.angle_gamma   90.00
#
_symmetry.space_group_name_H-M   'P 1'
#
loop_
_entity.id
_entity.type
_entity.pdbx_description
1 polymer ?
#
loop_
_entity_poly.entity_id
_entity_poly.type
_entity_poly.pdbx_seq_one_letter_code
_entity_poly.pdbx_strand_id
1 'polypeptide(L)'
;MKKKVFLAILLIFLIAFVPLFALKDAEFGGSDDAGSQVVEEVDSSYEPWATPIFEKLIGGELPGEVESLLFCLQTGIGVGVIAFIMGRFVERKKWMKDDN
;
A
#
# COMPACT_ATOMS: atom_id res chain seq x y z
N MET A 1 0.05 -28.79 -4.97
CA MET A 1 -0.39 -27.44 -5.43
C MET A 1 -0.09 -26.34 -4.42
N LYS A 2 -0.55 -26.44 -3.16
CA LYS A 2 -0.35 -25.39 -2.12
C LYS A 2 1.11 -24.93 -1.93
N LYS A 3 2.08 -25.87 -1.91
CA LYS A 3 3.52 -25.55 -1.79
C LYS A 3 4.07 -24.76 -2.99
N LYS A 4 3.61 -25.05 -4.21
CA LYS A 4 4.01 -24.32 -5.42
C LYS A 4 3.42 -22.91 -5.46
N VAL A 5 2.17 -22.76 -5.01
CA VAL A 5 1.51 -21.45 -4.88
C VAL A 5 2.22 -20.59 -3.84
N PHE A 6 2.55 -21.16 -2.68
CA PHE A 6 3.31 -20.45 -1.65
C PHE A 6 4.70 -20.02 -2.15
N LEU A 7 5.40 -20.91 -2.86
CA LEU A 7 6.70 -20.61 -3.46
C LEU A 7 6.59 -19.49 -4.51
N ALA A 8 5.53 -19.49 -5.32
CA ALA A 8 5.28 -18.44 -6.32
C ALA A 8 5.00 -17.09 -5.68
N ILE A 9 4.17 -17.05 -4.62
CA ILE A 9 3.90 -15.82 -3.86
C ILE A 9 5.18 -15.28 -3.24
N LEU A 10 6.00 -16.16 -2.65
CA LEU A 10 7.27 -15.77 -2.05
C LEU A 10 8.25 -15.24 -3.10
N LEU A 11 8.28 -15.85 -4.30
CA LEU A 11 9.11 -15.37 -5.41
C LEU A 11 8.67 -13.99 -5.90
N ILE A 12 7.36 -13.76 -6.06
CA ILE A 12 6.80 -12.46 -6.45
C ILE A 12 7.16 -11.41 -5.39
N PHE A 13 7.03 -11.76 -4.11
CA PHE A 13 7.39 -10.87 -3.00
C PHE A 13 8.88 -10.52 -3.05
N LEU A 14 9.76 -11.49 -3.28
CA LEU A 14 11.19 -11.22 -3.43
C LEU A 14 11.49 -10.33 -4.65
N ILE A 15 10.85 -10.57 -5.79
CA ILE A 15 11.05 -9.72 -6.99
C ILE A 15 10.59 -8.29 -6.76
N ALA A 16 9.50 -8.09 -6.01
CA ALA A 16 9.01 -6.74 -5.69
C ALA A 16 9.88 -6.03 -4.64
N PHE A 17 10.32 -6.73 -3.59
CA PHE A 17 10.99 -6.13 -2.44
C PHE A 17 12.53 -6.12 -2.52
N VAL A 18 13.18 -7.06 -3.20
CA VAL A 18 14.65 -7.08 -3.30
C VAL A 18 15.21 -5.84 -4.01
N PRO A 19 14.64 -5.36 -5.13
CA PRO A 19 15.14 -4.16 -5.82
C PRO A 19 15.09 -2.91 -4.95
N LEU A 20 14.08 -2.75 -4.08
CA LEU A 20 13.96 -1.62 -3.14
C LEU A 20 15.18 -1.47 -2.22
N PHE A 21 15.84 -2.57 -1.86
CA PHE A 21 17.03 -2.52 -1.00
C PHE A 21 18.35 -2.59 -1.77
N ALA A 22 18.33 -3.14 -2.98
CA ALA A 22 19.52 -3.35 -3.81
C ALA A 22 19.82 -2.19 -4.77
N LEU A 23 18.82 -1.41 -5.18
CA LEU A 23 18.92 -0.31 -6.13
C LEU A 23 18.58 1.02 -5.46
N LYS A 24 19.43 1.44 -4.51
CA LYS A 24 19.22 2.64 -3.68
C LYS A 24 19.43 3.98 -4.42
N ASP A 25 20.12 3.97 -5.56
CA ASP A 25 20.49 5.17 -6.33
C ASP A 25 19.54 5.44 -7.52
N ALA A 26 18.41 4.74 -7.60
CA ALA A 26 17.43 4.99 -8.64
C ALA A 26 16.57 6.19 -8.25
N GLU A 27 16.52 7.22 -9.11
CA GLU A 27 15.60 8.35 -8.98
C GLU A 27 14.16 7.83 -9.11
N PHE A 28 13.55 7.64 -7.96
CA PHE A 28 12.16 7.24 -7.86
C PHE A 28 11.40 8.36 -7.16
N GLY A 29 10.44 8.95 -7.86
CA GLY A 29 9.55 9.95 -7.28
C GLY A 29 8.33 9.31 -6.63
N GLY A 30 7.97 9.80 -5.45
CA GLY A 30 6.77 9.43 -4.69
C GLY A 30 5.53 10.22 -5.10
N SER A 31 4.35 9.80 -4.63
CA SER A 31 3.12 10.55 -4.86
C SER A 31 3.07 11.86 -4.06
N ASP A 32 3.80 11.94 -2.96
CA ASP A 32 3.89 13.09 -2.06
C ASP A 32 4.90 14.17 -2.52
N ASP A 33 5.77 13.88 -3.50
CA ASP A 33 6.80 14.81 -3.99
C ASP A 33 6.20 16.12 -4.51
N ALA A 34 5.07 16.03 -5.19
CA ALA A 34 4.37 17.18 -5.74
C ALA A 34 3.89 18.16 -4.66
N GLY A 35 3.58 17.67 -3.45
CA GLY A 35 3.23 18.50 -2.31
C GLY A 35 4.46 19.18 -1.71
N SER A 36 5.56 18.43 -1.57
CA SER A 36 6.81 18.94 -0.98
C SER A 36 7.44 20.06 -1.81
N GLN A 37 7.46 19.91 -3.14
CA GLN A 37 8.00 20.93 -4.06
C GLN A 37 7.26 22.27 -3.96
N VAL A 38 5.93 22.24 -3.84
CA VAL A 38 5.12 23.47 -3.72
C VAL A 38 5.33 24.16 -2.38
N VAL A 39 5.56 23.39 -1.31
CA VAL A 39 5.84 23.96 0.02
C VAL A 39 7.22 24.62 0.05
N GLU A 40 8.24 24.01 -0.56
CA GLU A 40 9.58 24.62 -0.71
C GLU A 40 9.55 25.92 -1.55
N GLU A 41 8.73 25.98 -2.60
CA GLU A 41 8.56 27.19 -3.41
C GLU A 41 7.91 28.35 -2.64
N VAL A 42 7.03 28.05 -1.67
CA VAL A 42 6.28 29.04 -0.90
C VAL A 42 7.03 29.48 0.35
N ASP A 43 7.71 28.56 1.04
CA ASP A 43 8.52 28.84 2.22
C ASP A 43 9.78 27.96 2.25
N SER A 44 10.88 28.51 1.75
CA SER A 44 12.20 27.87 1.75
C SER A 44 12.79 27.58 3.15
N SER A 45 12.15 28.05 4.24
CA SER A 45 12.56 27.74 5.62
C SER A 45 11.72 26.63 6.27
N TYR A 46 10.80 26.01 5.52
CA TYR A 46 9.96 24.94 6.04
C TYR A 46 10.76 23.65 6.27
N GLU A 47 10.75 23.14 7.49
CA GLU A 47 11.25 21.81 7.80
C GLU A 47 10.09 20.80 7.95
N PRO A 48 10.18 19.61 7.32
CA PRO A 48 9.19 18.55 7.49
C PRO A 48 9.06 18.10 8.94
N TRP A 49 7.87 18.26 9.53
CA TRP A 49 7.59 17.84 10.91
C TRP A 49 7.40 16.31 11.05
N ALA A 50 7.28 15.59 9.94
CA ALA A 50 7.19 14.14 9.90
C ALA A 50 7.87 13.59 8.64
N THR A 51 8.64 12.51 8.80
CA THR A 51 9.21 11.74 7.70
C THR A 51 8.64 10.32 7.77
N PRO A 52 8.12 9.75 6.67
CA PRO A 52 7.61 8.39 6.64
C PRO A 52 8.62 7.36 7.17
N ILE A 53 8.12 6.37 7.90
CA ILE A 53 8.96 5.34 8.54
C ILE A 53 9.75 4.55 7.49
N PHE A 54 9.14 4.28 6.34
CA PHE A 54 9.80 3.55 5.27
C PHE A 54 10.97 4.33 4.65
N GLU A 55 10.84 5.65 4.51
CA GLU A 55 11.93 6.50 4.02
C GLU A 55 13.12 6.49 4.98
N LYS A 56 12.85 6.57 6.29
CA LYS A 56 13.89 6.44 7.32
C LYS A 56 14.58 5.08 7.30
N LEU A 57 13.86 4.01 6.97
CA LEU A 57 14.39 2.65 6.96
C LEU A 57 15.19 2.34 5.68
N ILE A 58 14.78 2.88 4.54
CA ILE A 58 15.37 2.60 3.22
C ILE A 58 16.50 3.59 2.91
N GLY A 59 16.47 4.79 3.52
CA GLY A 59 17.45 5.86 3.34
C GLY A 59 17.17 6.74 2.12
N GLY A 60 15.93 6.73 1.63
CA GLY A 60 15.46 7.47 0.45
C GLY A 60 13.95 7.31 0.29
N GLU A 61 13.34 8.04 -0.65
CA GLU A 61 11.90 8.01 -0.90
C GLU A 61 11.43 6.65 -1.43
N LEU A 62 10.18 6.29 -1.10
CA LEU A 62 9.59 5.06 -1.62
C LEU A 62 9.26 5.27 -3.11
N PRO A 63 9.54 4.30 -4.00
CA PRO A 63 9.12 4.43 -5.38
C PRO A 63 7.62 4.59 -5.51
N GLY A 64 7.14 5.58 -6.26
CA GLY A 64 5.71 5.83 -6.45
C GLY A 64 4.93 4.62 -6.99
N GLU A 65 5.58 3.74 -7.77
CA GLU A 65 5.00 2.46 -8.21
C GLU A 65 4.76 1.50 -7.03
N VAL A 66 5.71 1.42 -6.09
CA VAL A 66 5.60 0.59 -4.89
C VAL A 66 4.58 1.18 -3.93
N GLU A 67 4.59 2.50 -3.75
CA GLU A 67 3.62 3.22 -2.94
C GLU A 67 2.19 2.95 -3.44
N SER A 68 1.96 3.14 -4.74
CA SER A 68 0.68 2.85 -5.40
C SER A 68 0.26 1.39 -5.25
N LEU A 69 1.20 0.44 -5.34
CA LEU A 69 0.93 -0.98 -5.14
C LEU A 69 0.48 -1.27 -3.70
N LEU A 70 1.14 -0.68 -2.71
CA LEU A 70 0.76 -0.82 -1.30
C LEU A 70 -0.63 -0.21 -1.04
N PHE A 71 -0.94 0.97 -1.59
CA PHE A 71 -2.27 1.56 -1.54
C PHE A 71 -3.34 0.69 -2.19
N CYS A 72 -3.03 0.11 -3.37
CA CYS A 72 -3.94 -0.79 -4.07
C CYS A 72 -4.21 -2.06 -3.27
N LEU A 73 -3.17 -2.63 -2.65
CA LEU A 73 -3.30 -3.80 -1.77
C LEU A 73 -4.16 -3.49 -0.54
N GLN A 74 -3.90 -2.36 0.12
CA GLN A 74 -4.71 -1.90 1.26
C GLN A 74 -6.17 -1.70 0.86
N THR A 75 -6.41 -1.09 -0.30
CA THR A 75 -7.75 -0.91 -0.86
C THR A 75 -8.43 -2.25 -1.12
N GLY A 76 -7.75 -3.20 -1.75
CA GLY A 76 -8.28 -4.53 -2.04
C GLY A 76 -8.66 -5.29 -0.76
N ILE A 77 -7.81 -5.23 0.27
CA ILE A 77 -8.10 -5.84 1.58
C ILE A 77 -9.28 -5.14 2.24
N GLY A 78 -9.29 -3.80 2.28
CA GLY A 78 -10.35 -3.00 2.89
C GLY A 78 -11.71 -3.25 2.23
N VAL A 79 -11.76 -3.22 0.90
CA VAL A 79 -12.97 -3.54 0.12
C VAL A 79 -13.41 -4.98 0.38
N GLY A 80 -12.48 -5.94 0.42
CA GLY A 80 -12.80 -7.34 0.72
C GLY A 80 -13.48 -7.53 2.08
N VAL A 81 -12.96 -6.87 3.12
CA VAL A 81 -13.56 -6.89 4.47
C VAL A 81 -14.95 -6.25 4.47
N ILE A 82 -15.09 -5.06 3.89
CA ILE A 82 -16.38 -4.35 3.84
C ILE A 82 -17.42 -5.16 3.08
N ALA A 83 -17.07 -5.70 1.91
CA ALA A 83 -17.96 -6.52 1.09
C ALA A 83 -18.38 -7.80 1.82
N PHE A 84 -17.48 -8.45 2.55
CA PHE A 84 -17.80 -9.62 3.37
C PHE A 84 -18.83 -9.29 4.46
N ILE A 85 -18.63 -8.19 5.19
CA ILE A 85 -19.55 -7.74 6.25
C ILE A 85 -20.92 -7.41 5.66
N MET A 86 -20.97 -6.62 4.58
CA MET A 86 -22.22 -6.29 3.89
C MET A 86 -22.94 -7.54 3.39
N GLY A 87 -22.21 -8.49 2.80
CA GLY A 87 -22.75 -9.77 2.35
C GLY A 87 -23.38 -10.57 3.49
N ARG A 88 -22.71 -10.65 4.65
CA ARG A 88 -23.25 -11.32 5.85
C ARG A 88 -24.52 -10.64 6.38
N PHE A 89 -24.62 -9.32 6.32
CA PHE A 89 -25.84 -8.61 6.71
C PHE A 89 -27.02 -8.91 5.78
N VAL A 90 -26.79 -8.95 4.47
CA VAL A 90 -27.84 -9.30 3.48
C VAL A 90 -28.28 -10.74 3.66
N GLU A 91 -27.34 -11.68 3.84
CA GLU A 91 -27.63 -13.10 4.08
C GLU A 91 -28.48 -13.29 5.36
N ARG A 92 -28.08 -12.66 6.46
CA ARG A 92 -28.82 -12.70 7.73
C ARG A 92 -30.26 -12.22 7.57
N LYS A 93 -30.50 -11.15 6.79
CA LYS A 93 -31.85 -10.64 6.53
C LYS A 93 -32.71 -11.61 5.72
N LYS A 94 -32.13 -12.41 4.83
CA LYS A 94 -32.86 -13.45 4.10
C LYS A 94 -33.33 -14.57 5.04
N TRP A 95 -32.45 -15.07 5.90
CA TRP A 95 -32.77 -16.23 6.74
C TRP A 95 -33.73 -15.90 7.88
N MET A 96 -33.69 -14.65 8.39
CA MET A 96 -34.64 -14.18 9.41
C MET A 96 -36.07 -13.94 8.88
N LYS A 97 -36.32 -14.07 7.58
CA LYS A 97 -37.64 -13.83 6.96
C LYS A 97 -38.45 -15.11 6.75
N ASP A 98 -37.80 -16.28 6.84
CA ASP A 98 -38.44 -17.59 6.69
C ASP A 98 -38.94 -18.18 8.04
N ASP A 99 -38.66 -17.51 9.17
CA ASP A 99 -39.05 -17.92 10.53
C ASP A 99 -40.38 -17.28 11.02
N ASN A 100 -41.21 -16.73 10.13
CA ASN A 100 -42.47 -16.06 10.50
C ASN A 100 -43.68 -16.54 9.70
#